data_AF-A0A3B8Z5W6-F1
#
_entry.id   AF-A0A3B8Z5W6-F1
#
_cell.length_a   1.000
_cell.length_b   1.000
_cell.length_c   1.000
_cell.angle_alpha   90.00
_cell.angle_beta   90.00
_cell.angle_gamma   90.00
#
_symmetry.space_group_name_H-M   'P 1'
#
loop_
_entity.id
_entity.type
_entity.pdbx_description
1 polymer ?
#
loop_
_entity_poly.entity_id
_entity_poly.type
_entity_poly.pdbx_seq_one_letter_code
_entity_poly.pdbx_strand_id
1 'polypeptide(L)'
;ARRLKIPFLASGGLGDGRGLAAALAMGADGVNMGTRFMVTKEAPIHEKVKQKMVEASELDTSLIYRTLSNTARVFKNNVAD
;
A
#
# COMPACT_ATOMS: atom_id res chain seq x y z
N ALA A 1 5.20 -26.77 0.68
CA ALA A 1 4.16 -27.00 1.70
C ALA A 1 3.70 -25.65 2.26
N ARG A 2 2.38 -25.44 2.47
CA ARG A 2 1.83 -24.19 3.05
C ARG A 2 2.36 -24.03 4.48
N ARG A 3 3.12 -22.96 4.76
CA ARG A 3 3.80 -22.74 6.05
C ARG A 3 2.82 -22.40 7.19
N LEU A 4 1.69 -21.79 6.84
CA LEU A 4 0.60 -21.43 7.76
C LEU A 4 -0.65 -22.24 7.44
N LYS A 5 -1.38 -22.62 8.48
CA LYS A 5 -2.67 -23.32 8.36
C LYS A 5 -3.87 -22.38 8.54
N ILE A 6 -3.67 -21.27 9.25
CA ILE A 6 -4.68 -20.23 9.43
C ILE A 6 -4.82 -19.41 8.14
N PRO A 7 -5.99 -18.81 7.86
CA PRO A 7 -6.14 -17.89 6.74
C PRO A 7 -5.19 -16.70 6.87
N PHE A 8 -4.69 -16.20 5.74
CA PHE A 8 -3.84 -15.01 5.72
C PHE A 8 -4.21 -14.08 4.57
N LEU A 9 -3.94 -12.78 4.77
CA LEU A 9 -4.18 -11.74 3.77
C LEU A 9 -2.85 -11.27 3.19
N ALA A 10 -2.79 -11.09 1.88
CA ALA A 10 -1.69 -10.37 1.24
C ALA A 10 -1.86 -8.86 1.49
N SER A 11 -0.76 -8.12 1.73
CA SER A 11 -0.81 -6.69 2.04
C SER A 11 0.36 -5.94 1.43
N GLY A 12 0.10 -4.74 0.90
CA GLY A 12 1.09 -3.88 0.24
C GLY A 12 1.15 -4.09 -1.28
N GLY A 13 1.05 -3.00 -2.04
CA GLY A 13 1.11 -3.03 -3.51
C GLY A 13 -0.17 -3.49 -4.22
N LEU A 14 -1.28 -3.63 -3.49
CA LEU A 14 -2.56 -4.12 -4.02
C LEU A 14 -3.53 -2.95 -4.21
N GLY A 15 -4.08 -2.80 -5.42
CA GLY A 15 -4.99 -1.69 -5.75
C GLY A 15 -6.09 -2.01 -6.76
N ASP A 16 -6.13 -3.22 -7.31
CA ASP A 16 -7.16 -3.65 -8.26
C ASP A 16 -7.37 -5.18 -8.24
N GLY A 17 -8.26 -5.66 -9.12
CA GLY A 17 -8.59 -7.09 -9.23
C GLY A 17 -7.44 -7.97 -9.72
N ARG A 18 -6.45 -7.42 -10.44
CA ARG A 18 -5.27 -8.20 -10.89
C ARG A 18 -4.42 -8.58 -9.70
N GLY A 19 -4.19 -7.62 -8.79
CA GLY A 19 -3.49 -7.86 -7.53
C GLY A 19 -4.21 -8.89 -6.65
N LEU A 20 -5.54 -8.81 -6.57
CA LEU A 20 -6.34 -9.82 -5.86
C LEU A 20 -6.19 -11.21 -6.47
N ALA A 21 -6.34 -11.35 -7.79
CA ALA A 21 -6.19 -12.64 -8.46
C ALA A 21 -4.80 -13.25 -8.23
N ALA A 22 -3.74 -12.44 -8.31
CA ALA A 22 -2.37 -12.88 -8.02
C ALA A 22 -2.21 -13.32 -6.56
N ALA A 23 -2.77 -12.59 -5.60
CA ALA A 23 -2.72 -12.96 -4.18
C ALA A 23 -3.40 -14.30 -3.91
N LEU A 24 -4.60 -14.52 -4.46
CA LEU A 24 -5.32 -15.80 -4.34
C LEU A 24 -4.54 -16.95 -4.98
N ALA A 25 -3.93 -16.74 -6.16
CA ALA A 25 -3.10 -17.73 -6.82
C ALA A 25 -1.83 -18.09 -6.00
N MET A 26 -1.29 -17.14 -5.24
CA MET A 26 -0.19 -17.37 -4.29
C MET A 26 -0.65 -17.99 -2.96
N GLY A 27 -1.94 -18.27 -2.80
CA GLY A 27 -2.51 -18.97 -1.66
C GLY A 27 -2.94 -18.08 -0.49
N ALA A 28 -2.99 -16.76 -0.68
CA ALA A 28 -3.67 -15.87 0.27
C ALA A 28 -5.19 -16.09 0.19
N ASP A 29 -5.88 -15.80 1.29
CA ASP A 29 -7.33 -15.94 1.41
C ASP A 29 -8.05 -14.57 1.24
N GLY A 30 -7.27 -13.52 0.97
CA GLY A 30 -7.76 -12.18 0.68
C GLY A 30 -6.63 -11.15 0.63
N VAL A 31 -7.01 -9.87 0.57
CA VAL A 31 -6.09 -8.74 0.46
C VAL A 31 -6.41 -7.65 1.46
N ASN A 32 -5.38 -6.97 1.96
CA ASN A 32 -5.48 -5.73 2.73
C ASN A 32 -4.91 -4.57 1.89
N MET A 33 -5.61 -3.43 1.92
CA MET A 33 -5.25 -2.24 1.15
C MET A 33 -5.28 -1.00 2.04
N GLY A 34 -4.32 -0.09 1.85
CA GLY A 34 -4.31 1.22 2.51
C GLY A 34 -4.45 2.34 1.50
N THR A 35 -3.40 2.58 0.71
CA THR A 35 -3.30 3.62 -0.33
C THR A 35 -4.54 3.67 -1.24
N ARG A 36 -5.08 2.52 -1.66
CA ARG A 36 -6.27 2.46 -2.52
C ARG A 36 -7.55 3.00 -1.86
N PHE A 37 -7.70 2.81 -0.54
CA PHE A 37 -8.84 3.33 0.21
C PHE A 37 -8.70 4.81 0.54
N MET A 38 -7.49 5.38 0.56
CA MET A 38 -7.29 6.81 0.76
C MET A 38 -7.88 7.66 -0.38
N VAL A 39 -7.98 7.10 -1.59
CA VAL A 39 -8.48 7.78 -2.80
C VAL A 39 -9.95 7.43 -3.14
N THR A 40 -10.75 7.01 -2.15
CA THR A 40 -12.20 6.85 -2.33
C THR A 40 -12.95 8.16 -2.09
N LYS A 41 -14.24 8.20 -2.46
CA LYS A 41 -15.08 9.38 -2.24
C LYS A 41 -15.28 9.65 -0.75
N GLU A 42 -15.43 8.59 0.02
CA GLU A 42 -15.79 8.58 1.44
C GLU A 42 -14.59 8.86 2.36
N ALA A 43 -13.35 8.65 1.89
CA ALA A 43 -12.15 8.85 2.70
C ALA A 43 -12.08 10.30 3.23
N PRO A 44 -12.04 10.51 4.56
CA PRO A 44 -12.10 11.85 5.17
C PRO A 44 -10.71 12.50 5.22
N ILE A 45 -10.06 12.61 4.06
CA ILE A 45 -8.75 13.27 3.89
C ILE A 45 -8.85 14.43 2.90
N HIS A 46 -7.92 15.37 3.01
CA HIS A 46 -7.91 16.55 2.16
C HIS A 46 -7.84 16.20 0.67
N GLU A 47 -8.66 16.84 -0.17
CA GLU A 47 -8.80 16.50 -1.59
C GLU A 47 -7.47 16.58 -2.37
N LYS A 48 -6.65 17.60 -2.09
CA LYS A 48 -5.28 17.69 -2.64
C LYS A 48 -4.40 16.47 -2.34
N VAL A 49 -4.59 15.79 -1.21
CA VAL A 49 -3.87 14.53 -0.92
C VAL A 49 -4.34 13.44 -1.87
N LYS A 50 -5.66 13.30 -2.05
CA LYS A 50 -6.22 12.32 -2.99
C LYS A 50 -5.73 12.57 -4.42
N GLN A 51 -5.79 13.83 -4.88
CA GLN A 51 -5.31 14.23 -6.20
C GLN A 51 -3.82 13.93 -6.38
N LYS A 52 -2.98 14.29 -5.39
CA LYS A 52 -1.55 13.98 -5.44
C LYS A 52 -1.26 12.49 -5.49
N MET A 53 -2.04 11.66 -4.80
CA MET A 53 -1.90 10.21 -4.85
C MET A 53 -2.32 9.62 -6.19
N VAL A 54 -3.31 10.23 -6.88
CA VAL A 54 -3.74 9.81 -8.22
C VAL A 54 -2.72 10.23 -9.29
N GLU A 55 -2.08 11.39 -9.12
CA GLU A 55 -1.04 11.91 -10.02
C GLU A 55 0.32 11.20 -9.87
N ALA A 56 0.55 10.55 -8.73
CA ALA A 56 1.84 9.95 -8.39
C ALA A 56 2.15 8.68 -9.20
N SER A 57 3.44 8.50 -9.49
CA SER A 57 4.02 7.24 -9.96
C SER A 57 4.38 6.33 -8.79
N GLU A 58 4.69 5.07 -9.09
CA GLU A 58 5.20 4.10 -8.13
C GLU A 58 6.55 4.49 -7.51
N LEU A 59 7.28 5.43 -8.14
CA LEU A 59 8.59 5.92 -7.70
C LEU A 59 8.49 7.07 -6.70
N ASP A 60 7.31 7.63 -6.46
CA ASP A 60 7.10 8.81 -5.60
C ASP A 60 6.97 8.46 -4.11
N THR A 61 7.72 7.44 -3.65
CA THR A 61 7.80 7.07 -2.23
C THR A 61 9.24 7.01 -1.73
N SER A 62 9.45 7.41 -0.48
CA SER A 62 10.75 7.39 0.18
C SER A 62 10.74 6.45 1.39
N LEU A 63 11.89 5.85 1.68
CA LEU A 63 12.12 5.05 2.89
C LEU A 63 12.86 5.90 3.92
N ILE A 64 12.18 6.30 4.98
CA ILE A 64 12.77 7.09 6.08
C ILE A 64 13.15 6.18 7.25
N TYR A 65 14.02 6.69 8.14
CA TYR A 65 14.46 6.02 9.39
C TYR A 65 15.16 4.66 9.19
N ARG A 66 15.71 4.42 8.00
CA ARG A 66 16.52 3.23 7.66
C ARG A 66 17.67 2.99 8.65
N THR A 67 18.40 4.05 9.03
CA THR A 67 19.54 3.99 9.95
C THR A 67 19.13 3.76 11.41
N LEU A 68 17.85 3.99 11.73
CA LEU A 68 17.30 3.83 13.08
C LEU A 68 16.63 2.47 13.28
N SER A 69 16.70 1.56 12.30
CA SER A 69 15.98 0.27 12.31
C SER A 69 14.46 0.41 12.52
N ASN A 70 13.88 1.55 12.17
CA ASN A 70 12.44 1.84 12.28
C ASN A 70 11.88 2.29 10.92
N THR A 71 12.14 1.50 9.88
CA THR A 71 11.88 1.91 8.48
C THR A 71 10.40 2.18 8.24
N ALA A 72 10.08 3.37 7.72
CA ALA A 72 8.75 3.72 7.24
C ALA A 72 8.79 4.11 5.76
N ARG A 73 7.80 3.67 4.99
CA ARG A 73 7.57 4.12 3.61
C ARG A 73 6.54 5.24 3.62
N VAL A 74 6.91 6.39 3.08
CA VAL A 74 6.06 7.60 3.04
C VAL A 74 6.02 8.16 1.63
N PHE A 75 5.08 9.06 1.37
CA PHE A 75 5.05 9.85 0.14
C PHE A 75 6.29 10.75 0.07
N LYS A 76 6.96 10.82 -1.08
CA LYS A 76 8.14 11.66 -1.25
C LYS A 76 7.76 13.14 -1.19
N ASN A 77 8.42 13.90 -0.33
CA ASN A 77 8.23 15.33 -0.18
C ASN A 77 9.47 15.95 0.49
N ASN A 78 9.45 17.28 0.65
CA ASN A 78 10.55 18.04 1.27
C ASN A 78 10.84 17.69 2.75
N VAL A 79 9.98 16.92 3.42
CA VAL A 79 10.20 16.46 4.80
C VAL A 79 10.82 15.06 4.83
N ALA A 80 10.54 14.24 3.81
CA ALA A 80 11.02 12.86 3.70
C ALA A 80 12.37 12.74 2.97
N ASP A 81 12.75 13.75 2.21
CA ASP A 81 14.08 13.92 1.60
C ASP A 81 15.10 14.45 2.62
#